data_AF-A0A7X9WLW8-F1
#
_entry.id   AF-A0A7X9WLW8-F1
#
_cell.length_a   1.000
_cell.length_b   1.000
_cell.length_c   1.000
_cell.angle_alpha   90.00
_cell.angle_beta   90.00
_cell.angle_gamma   90.00
#
_symmetry.space_group_name_H-M   'P 1'
#
loop_
_entity.id
_entity.type
_entity.pdbx_description
1 polymer ?
#
loop_
_entity_poly.entity_id
_entity_poly.type
_entity_poly.pdbx_seq_one_letter_code
_entity_poly.pdbx_strand_id
1 'polypeptide(L)' 'MASNTLTYRDHAAKARADADEATLDNVRERCLRAEAAWLDMAERQERVDAARAVREAPKTPQLVTEAG' A
#
# COMPACT_ATOMS: atom_id res chain seq x y z
N MET A 1 2.22 11.97 -23.73
CA MET A 1 3.13 11.29 -22.78
C MET A 1 2.25 10.54 -21.80
N ALA A 2 2.25 9.20 -21.82
CA ALA A 2 1.45 8.42 -20.89
C ALA A 2 2.07 8.55 -19.49
N SER A 3 1.33 9.13 -18.54
CA SER A 3 1.75 9.18 -17.14
C SER A 3 1.62 7.78 -16.55
N ASN A 4 2.71 7.00 -16.60
CA ASN A 4 2.79 5.71 -15.95
C ASN A 4 2.83 5.91 -14.43
N THR A 5 1.66 5.92 -13.79
CA THR A 5 1.55 6.10 -12.33
C THR A 5 1.69 4.73 -11.69
N LEU A 6 2.89 4.40 -11.24
CA LEU A 6 3.18 3.17 -10.50
C LEU A 6 2.59 3.27 -9.09
N THR A 7 2.03 2.16 -8.59
CA THR A 7 1.58 2.07 -7.19
C THR A 7 2.78 1.93 -6.25
N TYR A 8 2.57 2.16 -4.95
CA TYR A 8 3.62 1.89 -3.96
C TYR A 8 4.05 0.41 -3.96
N ARG A 9 3.14 -0.52 -4.23
CA ARG A 9 3.47 -1.96 -4.38
C ARG A 9 4.34 -2.21 -5.61
N ASP A 10 4.06 -1.54 -6.74
CA ASP A 10 4.90 -1.67 -7.93
C ASP A 10 6.30 -1.10 -7.70
N HIS A 11 6.39 0.02 -6.98
CA HIS A 11 7.68 0.60 -6.58
C HIS A 11 8.48 -0.35 -5.67
N ALA A 12 7.83 -1.01 -4.71
CA ALA A 12 8.46 -2.01 -3.87
C ALA A 12 8.97 -3.21 -4.69
N ALA A 13 8.12 -3.75 -5.57
CA ALA A 13 8.47 -4.87 -6.44
C ALA A 13 9.66 -4.53 -7.37
N LYS A 14 9.67 -3.32 -7.93
CA LYS A 14 10.80 -2.86 -8.74
C LYS A 14 12.08 -2.74 -7.90
N ALA A 15 12.01 -2.14 -6.72
CA ALA A 15 13.17 -2.02 -5.84
C ALA A 15 13.73 -3.40 -5.44
N ARG A 16 12.85 -4.40 -5.25
CA ARG A 16 13.26 -5.78 -5.00
C ARG A 16 13.98 -6.40 -6.20
N ALA A 17 13.41 -6.27 -7.41
CA ALA A 17 14.06 -6.75 -8.62
C ALA A 17 15.44 -6.09 -8.83
N ASP A 18 15.53 -4.76 -8.62
CA ASP A 18 16.79 -4.02 -8.71
C ASP A 18 17.80 -4.48 -7.63
N ALA A 19 17.35 -4.96 -6.47
CA ALA A 19 18.21 -5.54 -5.43
C ALA A 19 18.73 -6.93 -5.82
N ASP A 20 17.87 -7.74 -6.44
CA ASP A 20 18.22 -9.10 -6.87
C ASP A 20 19.25 -9.06 -8.02
N GLU A 21 19.16 -8.06 -8.91
CA GLU A 21 20.10 -7.81 -10.00
C GLU A 21 21.40 -7.12 -9.54
N ALA A 22 21.42 -6.51 -8.35
CA ALA A 22 22.57 -5.74 -7.88
C ALA A 22 23.80 -6.63 -7.64
N THR A 23 24.90 -6.28 -8.32
CA THR A 23 26.21 -6.93 -8.18
C THR A 23 27.08 -6.35 -7.06
N LEU A 24 26.71 -5.18 -6.53
CA LEU A 24 27.38 -4.52 -5.41
C LEU A 24 26.48 -4.52 -4.18
N ASP A 25 27.03 -4.90 -3.03
CA ASP A 25 26.28 -5.02 -1.78
C ASP A 25 25.68 -3.68 -1.33
N ASN A 26 26.43 -2.58 -1.47
CA ASN A 26 25.92 -1.25 -1.12
C ASN A 26 24.72 -0.81 -1.98
N VAL A 27 24.65 -1.26 -3.25
CA VAL A 27 23.51 -1.01 -4.14
C VAL A 27 22.35 -1.89 -3.72
N ARG A 28 22.59 -3.20 -3.48
CA ARG A 28 21.58 -4.14 -2.98
C ARG A 28 20.92 -3.64 -1.70
N GLU A 29 21.71 -3.25 -0.71
CA GLU A 29 21.19 -2.71 0.56
C GLU A 29 20.38 -1.43 0.38
N ARG A 30 20.80 -0.53 -0.53
CA ARG A 30 20.03 0.67 -0.84
C ARG A 30 18.68 0.31 -1.48
N CYS A 31 18.66 -0.65 -2.39
CA CYS A 31 17.45 -1.13 -3.04
C CYS A 31 16.49 -1.79 -2.02
N LEU A 32 17.01 -2.64 -1.12
CA LEU A 32 16.21 -3.26 -0.06
C LEU A 32 15.63 -2.22 0.93
N ARG A 33 16.39 -1.18 1.28
CA ARG A 33 15.85 -0.07 2.09
C ARG A 33 14.76 0.71 1.36
N ALA A 34 14.89 0.87 0.04
CA ALA A 34 13.84 1.49 -0.76
C ALA A 34 12.59 0.60 -0.82
N GLU A 35 12.73 -0.71 -1.04
CA GLU A 35 11.63 -1.69 -0.97
C GLU A 35 10.88 -1.55 0.35
N ALA A 36 11.58 -1.59 1.48
CA ALA A 36 10.97 -1.44 2.80
C ALA A 36 10.17 -0.13 2.95
N ALA A 37 10.73 1.00 2.52
CA ALA A 37 10.05 2.29 2.57
C ALA A 37 8.78 2.33 1.70
N TRP A 38 8.81 1.69 0.52
CA TRP A 38 7.65 1.59 -0.36
C TRP A 38 6.56 0.67 0.22
N LEU A 39 6.95 -0.45 0.84
CA LEU A 39 6.03 -1.35 1.52
C LEU A 39 5.32 -0.65 2.69
N ASP A 40 6.05 0.09 3.52
CA ASP A 40 5.48 0.89 4.61
C ASP A 40 4.42 1.88 4.11
N MET A 41 4.66 2.52 2.96
CA MET A 41 3.69 3.44 2.36
C MET A 41 2.50 2.71 1.75
N ALA A 42 2.70 1.55 1.11
CA ALA A 42 1.61 0.72 0.62
C ALA A 42 0.67 0.31 1.74
N GLU A 43 1.22 -0.19 2.86
CA GLU A 43 0.43 -0.60 4.02
C GLU A 43 -0.31 0.57 4.67
N ARG A 44 0.28 1.76 4.72
CA ARG A 44 -0.41 2.97 5.19
C ARG A 44 -1.58 3.34 4.28
N GLN A 45 -1.35 3.32 2.97
CA GLN A 45 -2.37 3.63 1.97
C GLN A 45 -3.54 2.64 2.06
N GLU A 46 -3.24 1.34 2.08
CA GLU A 46 -4.24 0.26 2.20
C GLU A 46 -5.08 0.39 3.48
N ARG A 47 -4.46 0.75 4.61
CA ARG A 47 -5.20 1.00 5.86
C ARG A 47 -6.13 2.20 5.76
N VAL A 48 -5.70 3.28 5.12
CA VAL A 48 -6.54 4.47 4.91
C VAL A 48 -7.71 4.14 4.00
N ASP A 49 -7.45 3.41 2.91
CA ASP A 49 -8.49 3.01 1.95
C ASP A 49 -9.50 2.04 2.56
N ALA A 50 -9.05 1.08 3.35
CA ALA A 50 -9.93 0.20 4.10
C ALA A 50 -10.79 0.97 5.12
N ALA A 51 -10.20 1.89 5.88
CA ALA A 51 -10.94 2.72 6.83
C ALA A 51 -11.97 3.62 6.13
N ARG A 52 -11.64 4.14 4.94
CA ARG A 52 -12.57 4.89 4.10
C ARG A 52 -13.72 4.01 3.62
N ALA A 53 -13.43 2.82 3.09
CA ALA A 53 -14.45 1.89 2.61
C ALA A 53 -15.45 1.52 3.72
N VAL A 54 -14.98 1.33 4.96
CA VAL A 54 -15.86 1.08 6.13
C VAL A 54 -16.74 2.28 6.45
N ARG A 55 -16.24 3.51 6.31
CA ARG A 55 -17.03 4.73 6.55
C ARG A 55 -18.06 5.01 5.48
N GLU A 56 -17.72 4.72 4.22
CA GLU A 56 -18.54 4.98 3.04
C GLU A 56 -19.51 3.82 2.75
N ALA A 57 -19.32 2.65 3.36
CA ALA A 57 -20.31 1.60 3.37
C ALA A 57 -21.63 2.15 3.94
N PRO A 58 -22.77 1.98 3.24
CA PRO A 58 -24.05 2.47 3.72
C PRO A 58 -24.33 1.80 5.06
N LYS A 59 -24.27 2.58 6.14
CA LYS A 59 -24.77 2.14 7.44
C LYS A 59 -26.27 1.92 7.27
N THR A 60 -26.69 0.68 7.06
CA THR A 60 -28.09 0.31 7.26
C THR A 60 -28.39 0.65 8.72
N PRO A 61 -29.27 1.64 9.01
CA PRO A 61 -29.70 1.85 10.38
C PRO A 61 -30.45 0.58 10.75
N GLN A 62 -29.87 -0.26 11.62
CA GLN A 62 -30.64 -1.31 12.26
C GLN A 62 -31.70 -0.60 13.08
N LEU A 63 -32.96 -0.71 12.61
CA LEU A 63 -34.14 -0.27 13.32
C LEU A 63 -34.08 -0.83 14.73
N VAL A 64 -33.89 0.07 15.70
CA VAL A 64 -34.14 -0.22 17.10
C VAL A 64 -35.62 -0.50 17.24
N THR A 65 -36.00 -1.77 17.30
CA THR A 65 -37.34 -2.17 17.72
C THR A 65 -37.40 -2.06 19.24
N GLU A 66 -37.67 -0.85 19.72
CA GLU A 66 -38.18 -0.67 21.08
C GLU A 66 -39.63 -1.18 21.08
N ALA A 67 -39.80 -2.40 21.58
CA ALA A 67 -41.10 -2.92 21.97
C ALA A 67 -41.46 -2.31 23.34
N GLY A 68 -42.45 -1.41 23.33
CA GLY A 68 -43.17 -0.91 24.49
C GLY A 68 -44.66 -1.02 24.23
#